data_AF-A0A7S2FAR7-F1
#
_entry.id   AF-A0A7S2FAR7-F1
#
_cell.length_a   1.000
_cell.length_b   1.000
_cell.length_c   1.000
_cell.angle_alpha   90.00
_cell.angle_beta   90.00
_cell.angle_gamma   90.00
#
_symmetry.space_group_name_H-M   'P 1'
#
loop_
_entity.id
_entity.type
_entity.pdbx_description
1 polymer ?
#
loop_
_entity_poly.entity_id
_entity_poly.type
_entity_poly.pdbx_seq_one_letter_code
_entity_poly.pdbx_strand_id
1 'polypeptide(L)'
;LADSNVITPGTPFMFRLSVALQYYIQSRLNYALGWENIKVVLSDANTPGEGEHKIMDFIRSQRNRPGFDPNTKHCLYGLDADLIMLALASHEGHFYILREVVMLQSGTGQHNNNNPSAADLARQHMEDQLEKQRAKEKGEVVASAGVTQKPYQLVVISILREYLALEMRAPVGACPFAFDSARVIDDYVFLCFFVGNDFLPHMPTLEIREGAIDLLMNVYKRTLPRLGGYLTKGRRVHLARVEKFIEVVSANEEAIFAKRMKRHRSQLRRKQDDEARRKLQAAAERDHP
;
A
#
# COMPACT_ATOMS: atom_id res chain seq x y z
N LEU A 1 -20.32 -19.11 -7.71
CA LEU A 1 -19.14 -18.52 -7.03
C LEU A 1 -17.95 -19.41 -7.35
N ALA A 2 -16.89 -18.86 -7.94
CA ALA A 2 -15.68 -19.62 -8.23
C ALA A 2 -14.87 -19.79 -6.93
N ASP A 3 -14.35 -21.00 -6.67
CA ASP A 3 -13.45 -21.26 -5.55
C ASP A 3 -12.11 -20.56 -5.79
N SER A 4 -11.76 -19.59 -4.95
CA SER A 4 -10.51 -18.83 -5.08
C SER A 4 -9.26 -19.63 -4.72
N ASN A 5 -9.40 -20.73 -3.97
CA ASN A 5 -8.25 -21.57 -3.57
C ASN A 5 -7.55 -22.21 -4.78
N VAL A 6 -8.26 -22.31 -5.91
CA VAL A 6 -7.68 -22.81 -7.17
C VAL A 6 -6.60 -21.88 -7.73
N ILE A 7 -6.52 -20.63 -7.27
CA ILE A 7 -5.50 -19.64 -7.64
C ILE A 7 -4.24 -19.88 -6.77
N THR A 8 -3.70 -21.09 -6.87
CA THR A 8 -2.49 -21.53 -6.15
C THR A 8 -1.62 -22.34 -7.12
N PRO A 9 -0.29 -22.17 -7.12
CA PRO A 9 0.61 -23.01 -7.92
C PRO A 9 0.35 -24.51 -7.73
N GLY A 10 0.49 -25.28 -8.80
CA GLY A 10 0.25 -26.73 -8.80
C GLY A 10 -1.20 -27.16 -9.07
N THR A 11 -2.15 -26.23 -9.15
CA THR A 11 -3.53 -26.59 -9.51
C THR A 11 -3.71 -26.75 -11.03
N PRO A 12 -4.66 -27.59 -11.50
CA PRO A 12 -5.01 -27.67 -12.92
C PRO A 12 -5.47 -26.33 -13.51
N PHE A 13 -6.05 -25.46 -12.67
CA PHE A 13 -6.44 -24.11 -13.07
C PHE A 13 -5.21 -23.28 -13.46
N MET A 14 -4.18 -23.21 -12.61
CA MET A 14 -2.97 -22.44 -12.90
C MET A 14 -2.20 -22.96 -14.11
N PHE A 15 -2.22 -24.27 -14.35
CA PHE A 15 -1.65 -24.86 -15.57
C PHE A 15 -2.37 -24.33 -16.84
N ARG A 16 -3.71 -24.40 -16.86
CA ARG A 16 -4.50 -23.86 -17.99
C ARG A 16 -4.31 -22.35 -18.16
N LEU A 17 -4.21 -21.63 -17.05
CA LEU A 17 -3.96 -20.19 -17.08
C LEU A 17 -2.61 -19.87 -17.73
N SER A 18 -1.54 -20.60 -17.41
CA SER A 18 -0.23 -20.40 -18.05
C SER A 18 -0.31 -20.60 -19.57
N VAL A 19 -0.92 -21.69 -20.02
CA VAL A 19 -1.11 -21.97 -21.46
C VAL A 19 -1.92 -20.85 -22.14
N ALA A 20 -3.00 -20.40 -21.50
CA ALA A 20 -3.82 -19.32 -22.03
C ALA A 20 -3.06 -17.99 -22.12
N LEU A 21 -2.23 -17.66 -21.13
CA LEU A 21 -1.40 -16.44 -21.14
C LEU A 21 -0.33 -16.48 -22.22
N GLN A 22 0.32 -17.63 -22.43
CA GLN A 22 1.30 -17.80 -23.52
C GLN A 22 0.64 -17.59 -24.89
N TYR A 23 -0.52 -18.22 -25.11
CA TYR A 23 -1.31 -18.02 -26.33
C TYR A 23 -1.71 -16.55 -26.50
N TYR A 24 -2.20 -15.92 -25.43
CA TYR A 24 -2.59 -14.50 -25.45
C TYR A 24 -1.42 -13.61 -25.85
N ILE A 25 -0.25 -13.77 -25.22
CA ILE A 25 0.96 -12.98 -25.54
C ILE A 25 1.34 -13.16 -27.00
N GLN A 26 1.38 -14.40 -27.50
CA GLN A 26 1.72 -14.67 -28.91
C GLN A 26 0.72 -14.02 -29.87
N SER A 27 -0.57 -14.09 -29.56
CA SER A 27 -1.63 -13.45 -30.33
C SER A 27 -1.46 -11.92 -30.33
N ARG A 28 -1.18 -11.31 -29.17
CA ARG A 28 -0.94 -9.86 -29.07
C ARG A 28 0.28 -9.42 -29.88
N LEU A 29 1.39 -10.14 -29.81
CA LEU A 29 2.60 -9.83 -30.58
C LEU A 29 2.38 -9.94 -32.09
N ASN A 30 1.56 -10.88 -32.55
CA ASN A 30 1.30 -11.09 -33.98
C ASN A 30 0.28 -10.11 -34.58
N TYR A 31 -0.71 -9.65 -33.79
CA TYR A 31 -1.89 -8.97 -34.33
C TYR A 31 -2.12 -7.56 -33.75
N ALA A 32 -1.46 -7.17 -32.66
CA ALA A 32 -1.65 -5.86 -32.06
C ALA A 32 -0.44 -4.95 -32.32
N LEU A 33 -0.64 -3.92 -33.15
CA LEU A 33 0.39 -2.92 -33.47
C LEU A 33 1.06 -2.31 -32.23
N GLY A 34 0.30 -2.12 -31.14
CA GLY A 34 0.84 -1.59 -29.88
C GLY A 34 1.86 -2.49 -29.17
N TRP A 35 2.10 -3.72 -29.65
CA TRP A 35 3.02 -4.69 -29.05
C TRP A 35 4.28 -4.93 -29.90
N GLU A 36 4.37 -4.35 -31.09
CA GLU A 36 5.43 -4.64 -32.07
C GLU A 36 6.85 -4.39 -31.53
N ASN A 37 7.04 -3.33 -30.75
CA ASN A 37 8.33 -2.93 -30.18
C ASN A 37 8.44 -3.18 -28.67
N ILE A 38 7.70 -4.17 -28.16
CA ILE A 38 7.68 -4.50 -26.73
C ILE A 38 8.29 -5.88 -26.50
N LYS A 39 9.32 -5.93 -25.64
CA LYS A 39 9.81 -7.19 -25.11
C LYS A 39 8.90 -7.67 -24.00
N VAL A 40 8.23 -8.81 -24.21
CA VAL A 40 7.33 -9.42 -23.22
C VAL A 40 8.05 -10.59 -22.54
N VAL A 41 8.00 -10.62 -21.21
CA VAL A 41 8.55 -11.72 -20.39
C VAL A 41 7.42 -12.25 -19.51
N LEU A 42 7.18 -13.56 -19.59
CA LEU A 42 6.21 -14.25 -18.73
C LEU A 42 6.96 -15.09 -17.69
N SER A 43 6.68 -14.85 -16.41
CA SER A 43 7.07 -15.74 -15.31
C SER A 43 5.81 -16.24 -14.61
N ASP A 44 5.39 -17.45 -14.96
CA ASP A 44 4.14 -18.05 -14.48
C ASP A 44 4.30 -18.74 -13.11
N ALA A 45 3.27 -19.48 -12.70
CA ALA A 45 3.23 -20.23 -11.45
C ALA A 45 4.15 -21.46 -11.41
N ASN A 46 4.77 -21.85 -12.53
CA ASN A 46 5.76 -22.92 -12.55
C ASN A 46 7.16 -22.44 -12.13
N THR A 47 7.38 -21.12 -12.13
CA THR A 47 8.61 -20.51 -11.63
C THR A 47 8.46 -20.18 -10.13
N PRO A 48 9.28 -20.77 -9.24
CA PRO A 48 9.21 -20.52 -7.80
C PRO A 48 9.39 -19.05 -7.42
N GLY A 49 8.75 -18.64 -6.32
CA GLY A 49 8.81 -17.29 -5.77
C GLY A 49 7.56 -16.46 -6.04
N GLU A 50 7.28 -15.54 -5.12
CA GLU A 50 6.14 -14.63 -5.21
C GLU A 50 6.31 -13.63 -6.36
N GLY A 51 5.21 -13.24 -6.99
CA GLY A 51 5.22 -12.42 -8.21
C GLY A 51 5.99 -11.10 -8.02
N GLU A 52 5.73 -10.39 -6.93
CA GLU A 52 6.41 -9.13 -6.59
C GLU A 52 7.91 -9.30 -6.37
N HIS A 53 8.32 -10.36 -5.68
CA HIS A 53 9.74 -10.66 -5.45
C HIS A 53 10.46 -11.05 -6.75
N LYS A 54 9.81 -11.83 -7.64
CA LYS A 54 10.35 -12.15 -8.96
C LYS A 54 10.55 -10.90 -9.82
N ILE A 55 9.62 -9.95 -9.78
CA ILE A 55 9.75 -8.66 -10.46
C ILE A 55 10.93 -7.87 -9.88
N MET A 56 11.04 -7.79 -8.55
CA MET A 56 12.14 -7.06 -7.93
C MET A 56 13.50 -7.71 -8.18
N ASP A 57 13.58 -9.03 -8.24
CA ASP A 57 14.79 -9.75 -8.67
C ASP A 57 15.14 -9.45 -10.12
N PHE A 58 14.14 -9.38 -11.01
CA PHE A 58 14.35 -8.98 -12.39
C PHE A 58 14.92 -7.56 -12.49
N ILE A 59 14.34 -6.58 -11.79
CA ILE A 59 14.83 -5.19 -11.78
C ILE A 59 16.28 -5.14 -11.26
N ARG A 60 16.56 -5.78 -10.12
CA ARG A 60 17.92 -5.85 -9.55
C ARG A 60 18.91 -6.50 -10.52
N SER A 61 18.49 -7.55 -11.23
CA SER A 61 19.34 -8.23 -12.21
C SER A 61 19.67 -7.31 -13.40
N GLN A 62 18.71 -6.51 -13.88
CA GLN A 62 18.94 -5.60 -15.01
C GLN A 62 19.91 -4.48 -14.64
N ARG A 63 19.79 -3.89 -13.44
CA ARG A 63 20.73 -2.85 -12.96
C ARG A 63 22.19 -3.29 -12.97
N ASN A 64 22.45 -4.57 -12.71
CA ASN A 64 23.80 -5.11 -12.64
C ASN A 64 24.39 -5.42 -14.02
N ARG A 65 23.65 -5.20 -15.12
CA ARG A 65 24.13 -5.49 -16.48
C ARG A 65 24.89 -4.29 -17.05
N PRO A 66 26.01 -4.53 -17.78
CA PRO A 66 26.67 -3.49 -18.53
C PRO A 66 25.71 -2.84 -19.54
N GLY A 67 25.68 -1.51 -19.60
CA GLY A 67 24.81 -0.76 -20.51
C GLY A 67 23.38 -0.54 -20.02
N PHE A 68 23.06 -0.90 -18.77
CA PHE A 68 21.79 -0.51 -18.16
C PHE A 68 21.66 1.03 -18.07
N ASP A 69 20.53 1.57 -18.50
CA ASP A 69 20.21 3.00 -18.36
C ASP A 69 19.71 3.29 -16.93
N PRO A 70 20.46 4.07 -16.12
CA PRO A 70 20.02 4.44 -14.78
C PRO A 70 18.73 5.27 -14.74
N ASN A 71 18.30 5.84 -15.87
CA ASN A 71 17.06 6.60 -16.00
C ASN A 71 15.88 5.78 -16.54
N THR A 72 16.01 4.44 -16.55
CA THR A 72 14.90 3.55 -16.88
C THR A 72 13.69 3.85 -16.00
N LYS A 73 12.52 4.01 -16.62
CA LYS A 73 11.25 4.31 -15.92
C LYS A 73 10.48 3.02 -15.67
N HIS A 74 10.31 2.66 -14.40
CA HIS A 74 9.61 1.44 -13.99
C HIS A 74 8.17 1.78 -13.58
N CYS A 75 7.19 1.06 -14.11
CA CYS A 75 5.79 1.16 -13.69
C CYS A 75 5.29 -0.22 -13.27
N LEU A 76 4.94 -0.37 -11.99
CA LEU A 76 4.46 -1.62 -11.41
C LEU A 76 2.97 -1.53 -11.14
N TYR A 77 2.20 -2.53 -11.57
CA TYR A 77 0.78 -2.62 -11.28
C TYR A 77 0.51 -3.54 -10.08
N GLY A 78 -0.29 -3.09 -9.12
CA GLY A 78 -0.81 -3.94 -8.04
C GLY A 78 -1.45 -3.16 -6.90
N LEU A 79 -2.21 -3.85 -6.04
CA LEU A 79 -2.97 -3.23 -4.94
C LEU A 79 -2.27 -3.35 -3.59
N ASP A 80 -1.25 -4.21 -3.48
CA ASP A 80 -0.60 -4.56 -2.23
C ASP A 80 0.28 -3.42 -1.72
N ALA A 81 0.26 -3.20 -0.40
CA ALA A 81 1.03 -2.14 0.24
C ALA A 81 2.55 -2.42 0.16
N ASP A 82 2.93 -3.70 0.12
CA ASP A 82 4.31 -4.17 0.08
C ASP A 82 5.02 -3.71 -1.19
N LEU A 83 4.28 -3.51 -2.29
CA LEU A 83 4.81 -2.93 -3.52
C LEU A 83 5.44 -1.55 -3.31
N ILE A 84 4.87 -0.72 -2.41
CA ILE A 84 5.44 0.59 -2.09
C ILE A 84 6.78 0.41 -1.37
N MET A 85 6.85 -0.51 -0.41
CA MET A 85 8.07 -0.78 0.36
C MET A 85 9.16 -1.37 -0.53
N LEU A 86 8.81 -2.33 -1.38
CA LEU A 86 9.73 -2.91 -2.35
C LEU A 86 10.23 -1.85 -3.35
N ALA A 87 9.35 -0.96 -3.83
CA ALA A 87 9.73 0.09 -4.77
C ALA A 87 10.68 1.11 -4.12
N LEU A 88 10.45 1.48 -2.86
CA LEU A 88 11.37 2.30 -2.08
C LEU A 88 12.74 1.63 -1.93
N ALA A 89 12.76 0.35 -1.54
CA ALA A 89 13.96 -0.46 -1.36
C ALA A 89 14.70 -0.77 -2.67
N SER A 90 14.07 -0.57 -3.83
CA SER A 90 14.73 -0.71 -5.13
C SER A 90 15.79 0.37 -5.35
N HIS A 91 15.62 1.59 -4.81
CA HIS A 91 16.45 2.77 -5.13
C HIS A 91 16.53 3.10 -6.63
N GLU A 92 15.49 2.80 -7.41
CA GLU A 92 15.34 3.32 -8.78
C GLU A 92 14.92 4.80 -8.74
N GLY A 93 15.53 5.62 -9.61
CA GLY A 93 15.24 7.05 -9.69
C GLY A 93 13.84 7.36 -10.24
N HIS A 94 13.35 6.52 -11.15
CA HIS A 94 12.04 6.68 -11.79
C HIS A 94 11.19 5.42 -11.59
N PHE A 95 10.46 5.36 -10.47
CA PHE A 95 9.58 4.24 -10.15
C PHE A 95 8.16 4.75 -9.87
N TYR A 96 7.18 4.09 -10.48
CA TYR A 96 5.76 4.40 -10.36
C TYR A 96 4.97 3.14 -9.99
N ILE A 97 3.92 3.29 -9.19
CA ILE A 97 2.97 2.22 -8.90
C ILE A 97 1.59 2.62 -9.44
N LEU A 98 1.07 1.85 -10.37
CA LEU A 98 -0.27 1.99 -10.91
C LEU A 98 -1.22 1.08 -10.11
N ARG A 99 -2.32 1.64 -9.60
CA ARG A 99 -3.28 0.88 -8.82
C ARG A 99 -4.70 1.40 -8.99
N GLU A 100 -5.70 0.53 -8.82
CA GLU A 100 -7.10 0.96 -8.81
C GLU A 100 -7.35 1.85 -7.59
N VAL A 101 -8.20 2.87 -7.74
CA VAL A 101 -8.64 3.70 -6.61
C VAL A 101 -9.61 2.89 -5.75
N VAL A 102 -9.19 2.59 -4.52
CA VAL A 102 -10.06 1.94 -3.53
C VAL A 102 -10.92 3.00 -2.86
N MET A 103 -12.20 3.06 -3.22
CA MET A 103 -13.16 3.90 -2.51
C MET A 103 -13.48 3.28 -1.16
N LEU A 104 -12.86 3.80 -0.09
CA LEU A 104 -13.32 3.52 1.26
C LEU A 104 -14.73 4.10 1.40
N GLN A 105 -15.72 3.24 1.72
CA GLN A 105 -17.05 3.64 2.17
C GLN A 105 -16.93 4.38 3.51
N SER A 106 -16.36 5.58 3.48
CA SER A 106 -16.24 6.46 4.62
C SER A 106 -17.59 7.14 4.77
N GLY A 107 -18.32 6.79 5.82
CA GLY A 107 -19.57 7.44 6.18
C GLY A 107 -19.38 8.96 6.23
N THR A 108 -20.31 9.68 5.59
CA THR A 108 -20.67 11.10 5.79
C THR A 108 -19.67 11.94 6.59
N GLY A 109 -18.51 12.22 5.99
CA GLY A 109 -17.54 13.17 6.50
C GLY A 109 -17.21 14.15 5.38
N GLN A 110 -17.96 15.25 5.28
CA GLN A 110 -17.62 16.37 4.41
C GLN A 110 -16.27 16.95 4.85
N HIS A 111 -15.25 16.84 4.01
CA HIS A 111 -14.06 17.70 4.09
C HIS A 111 -14.12 18.69 2.94
N ASN A 112 -14.30 19.96 3.29
CA ASN A 112 -14.42 21.09 2.38
C ASN A 112 -13.01 21.47 1.91
N ASN A 113 -12.52 20.84 0.83
CA ASN A 113 -11.33 21.31 0.11
C ASN A 113 -11.70 21.52 -1.36
N ASN A 114 -11.37 22.70 -1.90
CA ASN A 114 -11.76 23.17 -3.24
C ASN A 114 -11.13 22.41 -4.43
N ASN A 115 -10.35 21.35 -4.18
CA ASN A 115 -9.81 20.47 -5.23
C ASN A 115 -10.39 19.07 -5.05
N PRO A 116 -11.02 18.48 -6.09
CA PRO A 116 -11.53 17.12 -6.00
C PRO A 116 -10.38 16.15 -5.79
N SER A 117 -10.42 15.38 -4.70
CA SER A 117 -9.46 14.31 -4.46
C SER A 117 -9.68 13.17 -5.45
N ALA A 118 -8.69 12.27 -5.60
CA ALA A 118 -8.85 11.06 -6.41
C ALA A 118 -10.05 10.20 -5.96
N ALA A 119 -10.43 10.28 -4.67
CA ALA A 119 -11.63 9.64 -4.15
C ALA A 119 -12.92 10.33 -4.60
N ASP A 120 -12.93 11.65 -4.77
CA ASP A 120 -14.10 12.41 -5.24
C ASP A 120 -14.36 12.16 -6.73
N LEU A 121 -13.30 12.14 -7.55
CA LEU A 121 -13.39 11.74 -8.97
C LEU A 121 -13.86 10.29 -9.13
N ALA A 122 -13.40 9.40 -8.26
CA ALA A 122 -13.85 8.01 -8.26
C ALA A 122 -15.33 7.87 -7.86
N ARG A 123 -15.82 8.68 -6.91
CA ARG A 123 -17.24 8.74 -6.52
C ARG A 123 -18.11 9.22 -7.67
N GLN A 124 -17.73 10.32 -8.32
CA GLN A 124 -18.45 10.86 -9.49
C GLN A 124 -18.54 9.82 -10.61
N HIS A 125 -17.44 9.14 -10.94
CA HIS A 125 -17.43 8.07 -11.93
C HIS A 125 -18.36 6.91 -11.59
N MET A 126 -18.54 6.59 -10.30
CA MET A 126 -19.44 5.53 -9.85
C MET A 126 -20.90 5.96 -9.85
N GLU A 127 -21.20 7.19 -9.45
CA GLU A 127 -22.56 7.77 -9.55
C GLU A 127 -23.04 7.77 -11.00
N ASP A 128 -22.18 8.21 -11.94
CA ASP A 128 -22.43 8.11 -13.38
C ASP A 128 -22.65 6.65 -13.84
N GLN A 129 -21.96 5.67 -13.23
CA GLN A 129 -22.13 4.26 -13.56
C GLN A 129 -23.43 3.67 -13.02
N LEU A 130 -23.82 4.01 -11.78
CA LEU A 130 -25.09 3.64 -11.18
C LEU A 130 -26.27 4.23 -11.95
N GLU A 131 -26.14 5.47 -12.42
CA GLU A 131 -27.15 6.12 -13.24
C GLU A 131 -27.29 5.46 -14.61
N LYS A 132 -26.17 5.10 -15.26
CA LYS A 132 -26.16 4.31 -16.51
C LYS A 132 -26.73 2.90 -16.32
N GLN A 133 -26.52 2.26 -15.17
CA GLN A 133 -27.13 0.96 -14.85
C GLN A 133 -28.64 1.08 -14.64
N ARG A 134 -29.11 2.10 -13.91
CA ARG A 134 -30.54 2.39 -13.72
C ARG A 134 -31.24 2.73 -15.03
N ALA A 135 -30.56 3.40 -15.98
CA ALA A 135 -31.08 3.65 -17.33
C ALA A 135 -31.21 2.34 -18.14
N LYS A 136 -30.26 1.40 -17.97
CA LYS A 136 -30.30 0.07 -18.60
C LYS A 136 -31.45 -0.80 -18.10
N GLU A 137 -31.79 -0.71 -16.80
CA GLU A 137 -32.95 -1.40 -16.20
C GLU A 137 -34.29 -0.83 -16.68
N LYS A 138 -34.31 0.43 -17.15
CA LYS A 138 -35.51 1.07 -17.74
C LYS A 138 -35.72 0.77 -19.23
N GLY A 139 -34.91 -0.12 -19.82
CA GLY A 139 -35.14 -0.62 -21.19
C GLY A 139 -34.68 0.31 -22.31
N GLU A 140 -33.83 1.30 -22.04
CA GLU A 140 -33.19 2.11 -23.08
C GLU A 140 -32.04 1.33 -23.74
N VAL A 141 -31.98 1.36 -25.08
CA VAL A 141 -30.97 0.64 -25.88
C VAL A 141 -29.61 1.32 -25.70
N VAL A 142 -28.82 0.85 -24.74
CA VAL A 142 -27.43 1.30 -24.54
C VAL A 142 -26.48 0.39 -25.32
N ALA A 143 -25.85 0.93 -26.36
CA ALA A 143 -24.86 0.26 -27.21
C ALA A 143 -23.69 -0.32 -26.40
N SER A 144 -23.34 -1.58 -26.73
CA SER A 144 -22.15 -2.39 -26.35
C SER A 144 -21.66 -2.32 -24.90
N ALA A 145 -21.41 -3.50 -24.30
CA ALA A 145 -20.70 -3.63 -23.03
C ALA A 145 -19.25 -3.11 -23.15
N GLY A 146 -19.07 -1.79 -23.07
CA GLY A 146 -17.76 -1.18 -22.90
C GLY A 146 -17.15 -1.65 -21.58
N VAL A 147 -15.85 -1.95 -21.59
CA VAL A 147 -15.07 -2.21 -20.38
C VAL A 147 -15.31 -1.03 -19.43
N THR A 148 -15.88 -1.32 -18.26
CA THR A 148 -16.11 -0.32 -17.23
C THR A 148 -14.77 0.29 -16.84
N GLN A 149 -14.57 1.57 -17.19
CA GLN A 149 -13.34 2.28 -16.84
C GLN A 149 -13.36 2.53 -15.34
N LYS A 150 -12.52 1.78 -14.62
CA LYS A 150 -12.24 2.03 -13.22
C LYS A 150 -11.22 3.18 -13.11
N PRO A 151 -11.37 4.07 -12.13
CA PRO A 151 -10.36 5.09 -11.86
C PRO A 151 -9.06 4.42 -11.37
N TYR A 152 -7.95 4.81 -11.98
CA TYR A 152 -6.61 4.42 -11.53
C TYR A 152 -5.90 5.62 -10.91
N GLN A 153 -5.01 5.34 -9.96
CA GLN A 153 -4.07 6.31 -9.42
C GLN A 153 -2.64 5.86 -9.68
N LEU A 154 -1.76 6.84 -9.90
CA LEU A 154 -0.33 6.64 -10.08
C LEU A 154 0.40 7.17 -8.85
N VAL A 155 1.07 6.30 -8.12
CA VAL A 155 1.91 6.68 -6.98
C VAL A 155 3.33 6.90 -7.49
N VAL A 156 3.84 8.12 -7.32
CA VAL A 156 5.19 8.52 -7.76
C VAL A 156 6.17 8.28 -6.62
N ILE A 157 6.98 7.24 -6.73
CA ILE A 157 7.88 6.81 -5.65
C ILE A 157 9.04 7.78 -5.45
N SER A 158 9.52 8.43 -6.51
CA SER A 158 10.58 9.45 -6.38
C SER A 158 10.16 10.61 -5.48
N ILE A 159 8.94 11.12 -5.66
CA ILE A 159 8.36 12.17 -4.82
C ILE A 159 8.22 11.68 -3.38
N LEU A 160 7.70 10.46 -3.17
CA LEU A 160 7.57 9.88 -1.84
C LEU A 160 8.94 9.77 -1.14
N ARG A 161 10.00 9.40 -1.85
CA ARG A 161 11.37 9.34 -1.29
C ARG A 161 11.84 10.71 -0.81
N GLU A 162 11.55 11.77 -1.57
CA GLU A 162 11.89 13.15 -1.16
C GLU A 162 11.13 13.55 0.09
N TYR A 163 9.80 13.33 0.15
CA TYR A 163 9.00 13.61 1.35
C TYR A 163 9.50 12.84 2.57
N LEU A 164 9.77 11.55 2.44
CA LEU A 164 10.28 10.72 3.54
C LEU A 164 11.67 11.18 4.00
N ALA A 165 12.56 11.54 3.07
CA ALA A 165 13.89 12.04 3.41
C ALA A 165 13.82 13.37 4.16
N LEU A 166 12.85 14.25 3.84
CA LEU A 166 12.61 15.49 4.57
C LEU A 166 12.02 15.23 5.96
N GLU A 167 10.99 14.39 6.07
CA GLU A 167 10.30 14.11 7.33
C GLU A 167 11.20 13.40 8.35
N MET A 168 12.02 12.46 7.89
CA MET A 168 12.90 11.67 8.75
C MET A 168 14.25 12.34 9.03
N ARG A 169 14.49 13.54 8.50
CA ARG A 169 15.75 14.25 8.71
C ARG A 169 15.89 14.67 10.17
N ALA A 170 17.00 14.28 10.80
CA ALA A 170 17.36 14.78 12.11
C ALA A 170 17.64 16.30 12.07
N PRO A 171 17.53 17.02 13.21
CA PRO A 171 17.81 18.45 13.26
C PRO A 171 19.18 18.80 12.66
N VAL A 172 19.26 19.94 11.98
CA VAL A 172 20.48 20.37 11.28
C VAL A 172 21.65 20.47 12.27
N GLY A 173 22.77 19.83 11.94
CA GLY A 173 23.97 19.81 12.79
C GLY A 173 23.90 18.83 13.97
N ALA A 174 22.80 18.11 14.18
CA ALA A 174 22.70 17.17 15.30
C ALA A 174 23.47 15.86 15.06
N CYS A 175 23.51 15.35 13.83
CA CYS A 175 24.19 14.10 13.52
C CYS A 175 25.71 14.30 13.36
N PRO A 176 26.54 13.44 13.97
CA PRO A 176 28.00 13.48 13.80
C PRO A 176 28.48 12.85 12.48
N PHE A 177 27.57 12.59 11.54
CA PHE A 177 27.84 11.96 10.25
C PHE A 177 26.99 12.61 9.14
N ALA A 178 27.43 12.46 7.89
CA ALA A 178 26.75 13.01 6.74
C ALA A 178 25.36 12.39 6.54
N PHE A 179 24.38 13.25 6.26
CA PHE A 179 23.03 12.83 5.91
C PHE A 179 23.04 12.14 4.54
N ASP A 180 22.42 10.97 4.47
CA ASP A 180 22.28 10.15 3.27
C ASP A 180 20.82 9.73 3.14
N SER A 181 20.14 10.31 2.15
CA SER A 181 18.71 10.06 1.92
C SER A 181 18.45 8.60 1.56
N ALA A 182 19.36 7.91 0.88
CA ALA A 182 19.18 6.50 0.54
C ALA A 182 19.17 5.64 1.81
N ARG A 183 20.10 5.88 2.74
CA ARG A 183 20.16 5.14 4.01
C ARG A 183 18.92 5.37 4.89
N VAL A 184 18.38 6.59 4.87
CA VAL A 184 17.15 6.95 5.58
C VAL A 184 15.95 6.19 5.02
N ILE A 185 15.85 6.03 3.70
CA ILE A 185 14.79 5.22 3.08
C ILE A 185 14.91 3.74 3.46
N ASP A 186 16.12 3.18 3.47
CA ASP A 186 16.32 1.80 3.95
C ASP A 186 15.84 1.61 5.39
N ASP A 187 16.19 2.57 6.26
CA ASP A 187 15.77 2.54 7.66
C ASP A 187 14.26 2.72 7.79
N TYR A 188 13.61 3.56 6.98
CA TYR A 188 12.15 3.69 6.95
C TYR A 188 11.47 2.35 6.62
N VAL A 189 11.94 1.67 5.56
CA VAL A 189 11.42 0.35 5.17
C VAL A 189 11.60 -0.65 6.31
N PHE A 190 12.77 -0.65 6.95
CA PHE A 190 13.03 -1.50 8.11
C PHE A 190 12.13 -1.17 9.32
N LEU A 191 11.89 0.11 9.60
CA LEU A 191 10.99 0.54 10.67
C LEU A 191 9.56 0.04 10.44
N CYS A 192 9.10 -0.03 9.18
CA CYS A 192 7.78 -0.57 8.85
C CYS A 192 7.63 -2.06 9.22
N PHE A 193 8.71 -2.83 9.41
CA PHE A 193 8.58 -4.21 9.89
C PHE A 193 8.04 -4.30 11.33
N PHE A 194 8.23 -3.26 12.14
CA PHE A 194 7.72 -3.21 13.51
C PHE A 194 6.20 -3.03 13.61
N VAL A 195 5.57 -2.47 12.57
CA VAL A 195 4.11 -2.29 12.51
C VAL A 195 3.39 -3.49 11.89
N GLY A 196 4.14 -4.56 11.55
CA GLY A 196 3.63 -5.81 11.01
C GLY A 196 3.87 -5.97 9.50
N ASN A 197 4.06 -7.21 9.08
CA ASN A 197 4.12 -7.65 7.68
C ASN A 197 3.62 -9.10 7.57
N ASP A 198 3.60 -9.66 6.38
CA ASP A 198 3.09 -11.02 6.15
C ASP A 198 3.88 -12.13 6.87
N PHE A 199 5.12 -11.85 7.31
CA PHE A 199 6.01 -12.79 7.98
C PHE A 199 6.05 -12.63 9.50
N LEU A 200 5.76 -11.42 10.00
CA LEU A 200 5.88 -11.06 11.41
C LEU A 200 4.62 -10.35 11.90
N PRO A 201 4.05 -10.77 13.05
CA PRO A 201 2.97 -10.03 13.66
C PRO A 201 3.45 -8.62 14.05
N HIS A 202 2.55 -7.65 13.97
CA HIS A 202 2.79 -6.31 14.49
C HIS A 202 3.12 -6.35 15.99
N MET A 203 3.98 -5.44 16.45
CA MET A 203 4.19 -5.30 17.89
C MET A 203 2.89 -4.81 18.55
N PRO A 204 2.50 -5.35 19.73
CA PRO A 204 1.21 -5.03 20.34
C PRO A 204 0.96 -3.53 20.56
N THR A 205 2.01 -2.75 20.74
CA THR A 205 1.99 -1.30 20.98
C THR A 205 2.04 -0.47 19.70
N LEU A 206 2.35 -1.06 18.55
CA LEU A 206 2.59 -0.35 17.30
C LEU A 206 1.59 -0.75 16.21
N GLU A 207 0.39 -0.17 16.27
CA GLU A 207 -0.64 -0.34 15.25
C GLU A 207 -0.69 0.87 14.30
N ILE A 208 -0.72 0.64 12.99
CA ILE A 208 -0.78 1.70 11.97
C ILE A 208 -1.98 2.63 12.20
N ARG A 209 -3.14 2.07 12.55
CA ARG A 209 -4.38 2.84 12.84
C ARG A 209 -4.27 3.75 14.06
N GLU A 210 -3.26 3.54 14.90
CA GLU A 210 -2.97 4.35 16.10
C GLU A 210 -1.85 5.39 15.87
N GLY A 211 -1.32 5.49 14.64
CA GLY A 211 -0.25 6.42 14.29
C GLY A 211 1.16 5.88 14.60
N ALA A 212 1.33 4.55 14.56
CA ALA A 212 2.62 3.93 14.91
C ALA A 212 3.77 4.34 13.97
N ILE A 213 3.51 4.53 12.67
CA ILE A 213 4.53 4.97 11.71
C ILE A 213 5.01 6.38 12.08
N ASP A 214 4.09 7.30 12.37
CA ASP A 214 4.43 8.66 12.82
C ASP A 214 5.26 8.65 14.11
N LEU A 215 4.89 7.80 15.07
CA LEU A 215 5.66 7.63 16.30
C LEU A 215 7.08 7.13 16.00
N LEU A 216 7.23 6.08 15.19
CA LEU A 216 8.53 5.51 14.82
C LEU A 216 9.42 6.54 14.12
N MET A 217 8.88 7.28 13.15
CA MET A 217 9.62 8.35 12.46
C MET A 217 10.06 9.45 13.43
N ASN A 218 9.18 9.85 14.36
CA ASN A 218 9.48 10.86 15.36
C ASN A 218 10.53 10.43 16.38
N VAL A 219 10.50 9.17 16.82
CA VAL A 219 11.53 8.60 17.70
C VAL A 219 12.85 8.46 16.93
N TYR A 220 12.80 8.02 15.67
CA TYR A 220 13.98 7.82 14.84
C TYR A 220 14.76 9.12 14.66
N LYS A 221 14.11 10.20 14.24
CA LYS A 221 14.79 11.49 14.02
C LYS A 221 15.43 12.09 15.28
N ARG A 222 14.88 11.80 16.47
CA ARG A 222 15.42 12.24 17.78
C ARG A 222 16.59 11.38 18.25
N THR A 223 16.56 10.09 17.93
CA THR A 223 17.56 9.12 18.40
C THR A 223 18.75 9.01 17.46
N LEU A 224 18.55 9.21 16.15
CA LEU A 224 19.56 9.07 15.09
C LEU A 224 20.91 9.75 15.41
N PRO A 225 20.97 11.00 15.95
CA PRO A 225 22.22 11.62 16.38
C PRO A 225 23.06 10.80 17.37
N ARG A 226 22.40 10.03 18.25
CA ARG A 226 23.02 9.26 19.34
C ARG A 226 23.33 7.81 18.96
N LEU A 227 22.79 7.33 17.82
CA LEU A 227 23.00 5.95 17.36
C LEU A 227 24.37 5.74 16.71
N GLY A 228 25.07 6.83 16.32
CA GLY A 228 26.35 6.77 15.63
C GLY A 228 26.25 6.23 14.19
N GLY A 229 25.05 6.26 13.60
CA GLY A 229 24.78 5.86 12.22
C GLY A 229 23.36 5.32 12.03
N TYR A 230 23.07 4.90 10.80
CA TYR A 230 21.80 4.29 10.38
C TYR A 230 21.56 2.90 11.01
N LEU A 231 20.30 2.50 11.12
CA LEU A 231 19.87 1.20 11.67
C LEU A 231 20.26 0.04 10.76
N THR A 232 20.30 0.27 9.45
CA THR A 232 20.63 -0.75 8.45
C THR A 232 21.91 -0.39 7.69
N LYS A 233 22.46 -1.36 6.95
CA LYS A 233 23.45 -1.18 5.88
C LYS A 233 23.30 -2.29 4.83
N GLY A 234 22.67 -1.97 3.71
CA GLY A 234 22.29 -2.96 2.70
C GLY A 234 21.46 -4.08 3.33
N ARG A 235 21.89 -5.34 3.18
CA ARG A 235 21.18 -6.51 3.75
C ARG A 235 21.44 -6.77 5.23
N ARG A 236 22.13 -5.88 5.94
CA ARG A 236 22.50 -6.07 7.36
C ARG A 236 21.78 -5.09 8.26
N VAL A 237 21.33 -5.58 9.41
CA VAL A 237 20.74 -4.79 10.49
C VAL A 237 21.79 -4.59 11.58
N HIS A 238 21.95 -3.35 12.05
CA HIS A 238 22.84 -3.02 13.15
C HIS A 238 22.12 -3.17 14.50
N LEU A 239 22.07 -4.40 15.01
CA LEU A 239 21.27 -4.75 16.21
C LEU A 239 21.56 -3.87 17.43
N ALA A 240 22.81 -3.52 17.71
CA ALA A 240 23.15 -2.64 18.84
C ALA A 240 22.56 -1.22 18.71
N ARG A 241 22.30 -0.74 17.48
CA ARG A 241 21.61 0.53 17.24
C ARG A 241 20.09 0.36 17.35
N VAL A 242 19.58 -0.77 16.86
CA VAL A 242 18.16 -1.11 16.96
C VAL A 242 17.74 -1.27 18.42
N GLU A 243 18.54 -1.92 19.26
CA GLU A 243 18.30 -2.07 20.69
C GLU A 243 18.11 -0.71 21.37
N LYS A 244 19.06 0.22 21.17
CA LYS A 244 18.98 1.60 21.69
C LYS A 244 17.77 2.36 21.15
N PHE A 245 17.39 2.13 19.90
CA PHE A 245 16.21 2.73 19.31
C PHE A 245 14.93 2.20 19.96
N ILE A 246 14.82 0.88 20.10
CA ILE A 246 13.66 0.21 20.72
C ILE A 246 13.51 0.58 22.19
N GLU A 247 14.61 0.76 22.92
CA GLU A 247 14.58 1.27 24.30
C GLU A 247 13.91 2.65 24.41
N VAL A 248 14.06 3.51 23.40
CA VAL A 248 13.38 4.81 23.38
C VAL A 248 11.92 4.67 22.90
N VAL A 249 11.63 3.72 22.01
CA VAL A 249 10.25 3.41 21.61
C VAL A 249 9.46 2.89 22.81
N SER A 250 10.05 1.99 23.62
CA SER A 250 9.38 1.34 24.74
C SER A 250 8.91 2.32 25.81
N ALA A 251 9.60 3.46 25.96
CA ALA A 251 9.18 4.56 26.85
C ALA A 251 7.80 5.15 26.51
N ASN A 252 7.24 4.87 25.33
CA ASN A 252 5.92 5.33 24.90
C ASN A 252 4.81 4.30 25.12
N GLU A 253 5.15 3.06 25.50
CA GLU A 253 4.18 1.95 25.56
C GLU A 253 3.07 2.19 26.56
N GLU A 254 3.40 2.67 27.76
CA GLU A 254 2.42 2.97 28.80
C GLU A 254 1.40 4.02 28.33
N ALA A 255 1.90 5.08 27.69
CA ALA A 255 1.05 6.13 27.14
C ALA A 255 0.14 5.61 26.02
N ILE A 256 0.66 4.72 25.16
CA ILE A 256 -0.13 4.05 24.11
C ILE A 256 -1.24 3.21 24.73
N PHE A 257 -0.91 2.35 25.70
CA PHE A 257 -1.90 1.49 26.36
C PHE A 257 -2.97 2.31 27.07
N ALA A 258 -2.59 3.38 27.79
CA ALA A 258 -3.53 4.28 28.44
C ALA A 258 -4.50 4.93 27.45
N LYS A 259 -3.99 5.41 26.30
CA LYS A 259 -4.80 5.99 25.22
C LYS A 259 -5.75 4.95 24.62
N ARG A 260 -5.27 3.74 24.37
CA ARG A 260 -6.07 2.62 23.83
C ARG A 260 -7.21 2.23 24.78
N MET A 261 -6.93 2.09 26.08
CA MET A 261 -7.93 1.80 27.10
C MET A 261 -9.00 2.90 27.19
N LYS A 262 -8.60 4.18 27.12
CA LYS A 262 -9.54 5.31 27.09
C LYS A 262 -10.44 5.26 25.85
N ARG A 263 -9.88 4.97 24.66
CA ARG A 263 -10.64 4.83 23.41
C ARG A 263 -11.63 3.67 23.49
N HIS A 264 -11.19 2.51 23.98
CA HIS A 264 -12.03 1.33 24.13
C HIS A 264 -13.22 1.58 25.07
N ARG A 265 -12.97 2.19 26.24
CA ARG A 265 -14.02 2.59 27.18
C ARG A 265 -15.01 3.58 26.58
N SER A 266 -14.54 4.55 25.78
CA SER A 266 -15.42 5.48 25.08
C SER A 266 -16.27 4.80 24.01
N GLN A 267 -15.73 3.80 23.29
CA GLN A 267 -16.48 3.05 22.28
C GLN A 267 -17.54 2.16 22.92
N LEU A 268 -17.23 1.50 24.04
CA LEU A 268 -18.20 0.71 24.81
C LEU A 268 -19.39 1.56 25.27
N ARG A 269 -19.13 2.76 25.82
CA ARG A 269 -20.19 3.70 26.21
C ARG A 269 -21.08 4.10 25.04
N ARG A 270 -20.48 4.47 23.90
CA ARG A 270 -21.26 4.82 22.68
C ARG A 270 -22.14 3.67 22.19
N LYS A 271 -21.62 2.44 22.18
CA LYS A 271 -22.41 1.26 21.79
C LYS A 271 -23.60 1.03 22.73
N GLN A 272 -23.41 1.21 24.04
CA GLN A 272 -24.49 1.09 25.02
C GLN A 272 -25.55 2.18 24.82
N ASP A 273 -25.12 3.43 24.59
CA ASP A 273 -26.03 4.55 24.33
C ASP A 273 -26.84 4.35 23.03
N ASP A 274 -26.18 3.86 21.96
CA ASP A 274 -26.84 3.56 20.68
C ASP A 274 -27.82 2.40 20.80
N GLU A 275 -27.49 1.35 21.55
CA GLU A 275 -28.37 0.23 21.81
C GLU A 275 -29.60 0.64 22.64
N ALA A 276 -29.39 1.48 23.66
CA ALA A 276 -30.47 2.04 24.46
C ALA A 276 -31.42 2.89 23.60
N ARG A 277 -30.87 3.75 22.72
CA ARG A 277 -31.66 4.55 21.76
C ARG A 277 -32.47 3.69 20.80
N ARG A 278 -31.87 2.62 20.25
CA ARG A 278 -32.57 1.67 19.37
C ARG A 278 -33.71 0.94 20.09
N LYS A 279 -33.50 0.52 21.33
CA LYS A 279 -34.55 -0.11 22.15
C LYS A 279 -35.70 0.85 22.45
N LEU A 280 -35.39 2.12 22.75
CA LEU A 280 -36.39 3.17 22.94
C LEU A 280 -37.19 3.46 21.65
N GLN A 281 -36.52 3.54 20.49
CA GLN A 281 -37.20 3.71 19.19
C GLN A 281 -38.10 2.52 18.85
N ALA A 282 -37.61 1.29 19.02
CA ALA A 282 -38.40 0.08 18.77
C ALA A 282 -39.59 -0.07 19.73
N ALA A 283 -39.50 0.47 20.95
CA ALA A 283 -40.63 0.53 21.87
C ALA A 283 -41.66 1.59 21.43
N ALA A 284 -41.21 2.77 21.02
CA ALA A 284 -42.09 3.83 20.51
C ALA A 284 -42.84 3.43 19.22
N GLU A 285 -42.20 2.66 18.33
CA GLU A 285 -42.84 2.12 17.12
C GLU A 285 -43.84 1.00 17.41
N ARG A 286 -43.76 0.32 18.57
CA ARG A 286 -44.74 -0.70 18.99
C ARG A 286 -45.98 -0.10 19.66
N ASP A 287 -45.87 1.11 20.21
CA ASP A 287 -46.96 1.82 20.90
C ASP A 287 -47.72 2.82 19.99
N HIS A 288 -47.46 2.81 18.67
CA HIS A 288 -48.31 3.48 17.67
C HIS A 288 -49.16 2.44 16.92
N PRO A 289 -50.50 2.39 17.18
CA PRO A 289 -51.43 1.50 16.49
C PRO A 289 -51.70 1.90 15.03
#